data_AF-A0A962ZNA2-F1
#
_entry.id   AF-A0A962ZNA2-F1
#
_cell.length_a   1.000
_cell.length_b   1.000
_cell.length_c   1.000
_cell.angle_alpha   90.00
_cell.angle_beta   90.00
_cell.angle_gamma   90.00
#
_symmetry.space_group_name_H-M   'P 1'
#
loop_
_entity.id
_entity.type
_entity.pdbx_description
1 polymer ?
#
loop_
_entity_poly.entity_id
_entity_poly.type
_entity_poly.pdbx_seq_one_letter_code
_entity_poly.pdbx_strand_id
1 'polypeptide(L)'
;LAAIKPGIMPRSGKFPEYALPQVDTILRDTHAPATLVMFADGSGADSAEAFRQWFADRQHQLLIVGVGSDTPADGAPLELQALEALAEASGGEYLSLTVDDADMRRVNRRINSHYIIVEDSALPWLDSGYPLIFPAMALFLLWFRKGWTLTWSWLLVPLLLYGGTAPVAQAQTPDQAPGSATAHPAVAWFADLWLSDDQQGRLLMQMGHYGAAAQQFAHPMWKGMAYYYDEQFMLAAEYFSRSDTDDALFNEANARAQARDYVRAVQRYDRLLQRNPDYPGAAENRSIAQRIIDDINRMSASQQQEPGTTGPDNELGSEDAIPAQGADELVWETAEVLTLSAEDILENPATRDMWLRGVQQDPSNFLAIKFSMQLQRAEDTAQ
;
A
#
# COMPACT_ATOMS: atom_id res chain seq x y z
N LEU A 1 6.25 16.23 13.81
CA LEU A 1 7.65 16.11 13.34
C LEU A 1 8.71 16.33 14.44
N ALA A 2 8.37 16.92 15.61
CA ALA A 2 9.33 17.16 16.70
C ALA A 2 10.01 15.90 17.28
N ALA A 3 9.47 14.72 17.00
CA ALA A 3 9.98 13.45 17.51
C ALA A 3 11.16 12.89 16.71
N ILE A 4 11.30 13.18 15.41
CA ILE A 4 12.36 12.57 14.59
C ILE A 4 13.64 13.41 14.71
N LYS A 5 14.47 13.09 15.71
CA LYS A 5 15.79 13.69 15.92
C LYS A 5 16.89 12.71 15.53
N PRO A 6 18.07 13.17 15.07
CA PRO A 6 19.20 12.30 14.73
C PRO A 6 19.60 11.33 15.86
N GLY A 7 19.38 11.73 17.12
CA GLY A 7 19.66 10.90 18.30
C GLY A 7 18.80 9.64 18.47
N ILE A 8 17.82 9.40 17.59
CA ILE A 8 17.07 8.13 17.55
C ILE A 8 17.94 7.00 16.98
N MET A 9 18.88 7.31 16.09
CA MET A 9 19.72 6.27 15.48
C MET A 9 20.75 5.77 16.50
N PRO A 10 20.94 4.43 16.62
CA PRO A 10 21.84 3.85 17.63
C PRO A 10 23.32 4.12 17.34
N ARG A 11 23.66 4.46 16.08
CA ARG A 11 25.01 4.83 15.65
C ARG A 11 24.96 6.18 14.93
N SER A 12 25.86 7.09 15.28
CA SER A 12 26.01 8.36 14.58
C SER A 12 26.84 8.18 13.31
N GLY A 13 26.38 8.75 12.20
CA GLY A 13 27.10 8.77 10.93
C GLY A 13 26.19 8.54 9.72
N LYS A 14 26.79 8.56 8.52
CA LYS A 14 26.11 8.37 7.23
C LYS A 14 26.65 7.09 6.60
N PHE A 15 25.95 5.98 6.79
CA PHE A 15 26.44 4.65 6.38
C PHE A 15 25.41 3.90 5.51
N PRO A 16 25.12 4.39 4.29
CA PRO A 16 24.15 3.74 3.40
C PRO A 16 24.54 2.29 3.04
N GLU A 17 25.82 1.94 3.11
CA GLU A 17 26.32 0.59 2.81
C GLU A 17 25.76 -0.50 3.73
N TYR A 18 25.35 -0.16 4.96
CA TYR A 18 24.71 -1.13 5.86
C TYR A 18 23.31 -1.54 5.40
N ALA A 19 22.71 -0.83 4.44
CA ALA A 19 21.44 -1.22 3.84
C ALA A 19 21.61 -2.36 2.81
N LEU A 20 22.79 -2.52 2.19
CA LEU A 20 23.01 -3.47 1.09
C LEU A 20 22.68 -4.93 1.45
N PRO A 21 23.04 -5.47 2.64
CA PRO A 21 22.64 -6.82 3.03
C PRO A 21 21.13 -6.99 3.19
N GLN A 22 20.42 -5.94 3.63
CA GLN A 22 18.95 -5.97 3.71
C GLN A 22 18.34 -5.95 2.31
N VAL A 23 18.91 -5.16 1.40
CA VAL A 23 18.51 -5.15 0.00
C VAL A 23 18.70 -6.54 -0.63
N ASP A 24 19.83 -7.22 -0.38
CA ASP A 24 20.04 -8.61 -0.84
C ASP A 24 18.99 -9.57 -0.28
N THR A 25 18.55 -9.37 0.97
CA THR A 25 17.48 -10.20 1.58
C THR A 25 16.14 -9.98 0.88
N ILE A 26 15.80 -8.72 0.59
CA ILE A 26 14.55 -8.36 -0.10
C ILE A 26 14.56 -8.85 -1.56
N LEU A 27 15.70 -8.75 -2.24
CA LEU A 27 15.83 -9.11 -3.65
C LEU A 27 16.20 -10.58 -3.87
N ARG A 28 16.39 -11.38 -2.81
CA ARG A 28 16.89 -12.77 -2.88
C ARG A 28 16.11 -13.66 -3.87
N ASP A 29 14.79 -13.53 -3.90
CA ASP A 29 13.91 -14.33 -4.75
C ASP A 29 13.55 -13.65 -6.08
N THR A 30 14.01 -12.40 -6.26
CA THR A 30 13.71 -11.59 -7.43
C THR A 30 14.82 -11.73 -8.47
N HIS A 31 14.51 -12.38 -9.58
CA HIS A 31 15.43 -12.54 -10.71
C HIS A 31 15.39 -11.36 -11.70
N ALA A 32 14.49 -10.41 -11.47
CA ALA A 32 14.32 -9.22 -12.28
C ALA A 32 15.30 -8.10 -11.86
N PRO A 33 15.76 -7.28 -12.79
CA PRO A 33 16.37 -5.99 -12.48
C PRO A 33 15.45 -5.15 -11.58
N ALA A 34 16.05 -4.48 -10.60
CA ALA A 34 15.32 -3.70 -9.61
C ALA A 34 15.93 -2.30 -9.53
N THR A 35 15.13 -1.31 -9.13
CA THR A 35 15.61 0.05 -8.90
C THR A 35 15.64 0.34 -7.40
N LEU A 36 16.83 0.61 -6.87
CA LEU A 36 17.04 1.08 -5.50
C LEU A 36 16.97 2.61 -5.49
N VAL A 37 15.95 3.17 -4.83
CA VAL A 37 15.84 4.62 -4.61
C VAL A 37 16.32 4.94 -3.21
N MET A 38 17.38 5.73 -3.11
CA MET A 38 18.00 6.14 -1.86
C MET A 38 17.78 7.63 -1.61
N PHE A 39 17.22 7.98 -0.46
CA PHE A 39 17.13 9.36 0.00
C PHE A 39 18.25 9.62 1.02
N ALA A 40 19.14 10.57 0.74
CA ALA A 40 20.30 10.81 1.58
C ALA A 40 20.75 12.28 1.55
N ASP A 41 21.35 12.74 2.64
CA ASP A 41 22.00 14.05 2.77
C ASP A 41 23.54 13.97 2.66
N GLY A 42 24.09 12.77 2.51
CA GLY A 42 25.51 12.50 2.32
C GLY A 42 25.83 11.01 2.38
N SER A 43 27.12 10.67 2.35
CA SER A 43 27.58 9.28 2.39
C SER A 43 28.92 9.15 3.11
N GLY A 44 29.21 7.95 3.60
CA GLY A 44 30.47 7.64 4.27
C GLY A 44 31.61 7.47 3.27
N ALA A 45 32.85 7.52 3.78
CA ALA A 45 34.05 7.37 2.95
C ALA A 45 34.11 6.03 2.20
N ASP A 46 33.57 4.96 2.81
CA ASP A 46 33.60 3.60 2.26
C ASP A 46 32.37 3.27 1.39
N SER A 47 31.33 4.13 1.41
CA SER A 47 30.06 3.87 0.72
C SER A 47 30.25 3.71 -0.79
N ALA A 48 31.08 4.55 -1.42
CA ALA A 48 31.29 4.51 -2.87
C ALA A 48 31.95 3.21 -3.34
N GLU A 49 32.85 2.64 -2.55
CA GLU A 49 33.47 1.34 -2.86
C GLU A 49 32.47 0.20 -2.64
N ALA A 50 31.74 0.20 -1.52
CA ALA A 50 30.75 -0.83 -1.21
C ALA A 50 29.65 -0.91 -2.27
N PHE A 51 29.09 0.23 -2.68
CA PHE A 51 28.07 0.28 -3.73
C PHE A 51 28.63 -0.12 -5.09
N ARG A 52 29.84 0.30 -5.45
CA ARG A 52 30.48 -0.14 -6.70
C ARG A 52 30.60 -1.66 -6.76
N GLN A 53 31.08 -2.28 -5.68
CA GLN A 53 31.20 -3.74 -5.61
C GLN A 53 29.84 -4.42 -5.68
N TRP A 54 28.83 -3.89 -4.99
CA TRP A 54 27.50 -4.49 -4.98
C TRP A 54 26.81 -4.42 -6.34
N PHE A 55 26.93 -3.30 -7.06
CA PHE A 55 26.33 -3.08 -8.38
C PHE A 55 27.16 -3.67 -9.53
N ALA A 56 28.45 -4.01 -9.35
CA ALA A 56 29.30 -4.53 -10.42
C ALA A 56 28.76 -5.83 -11.07
N ASP A 57 28.20 -6.72 -10.25
CA ASP A 57 27.73 -8.04 -10.70
C ASP A 57 26.20 -8.12 -10.85
N ARG A 58 25.47 -7.02 -10.58
CA ARG A 58 24.01 -7.00 -10.51
C ARG A 58 23.42 -6.05 -11.56
N GLN A 59 22.30 -6.44 -12.18
CA GLN A 59 21.59 -5.60 -13.16
C GLN A 59 20.65 -4.56 -12.52
N HIS A 60 20.81 -4.28 -11.23
CA HIS A 60 19.99 -3.29 -10.53
C HIS A 60 20.45 -1.87 -10.86
N GLN A 61 19.57 -0.89 -10.62
CA GLN A 61 19.86 0.53 -10.79
C GLN A 61 19.82 1.25 -9.45
N LEU A 62 20.72 2.21 -9.23
CA LEU A 62 20.67 3.14 -8.10
C LEU A 62 20.16 4.52 -8.55
N LEU A 63 19.17 5.05 -7.84
CA LEU A 63 18.75 6.45 -7.92
C LEU A 63 18.97 7.10 -6.56
N ILE A 64 19.77 8.16 -6.51
CA ILE A 64 20.06 8.89 -5.27
C ILE A 64 19.30 10.22 -5.30
N VAL A 65 18.38 10.41 -4.36
CA VAL A 65 17.66 11.66 -4.15
C VAL A 65 18.33 12.42 -3.01
N GLY A 66 18.96 13.55 -3.33
CA GLY A 66 19.61 14.41 -2.36
C GLY A 66 18.60 15.15 -1.49
N VAL A 67 18.65 14.93 -0.18
CA VAL A 67 17.78 15.60 0.80
C VAL A 67 18.62 16.53 1.66
N GLY A 68 18.31 17.81 1.67
CA GLY A 68 19.03 18.80 2.46
C GLY A 68 19.12 20.13 1.74
N SER A 69 19.83 21.08 2.35
CA SER A 69 20.08 22.40 1.77
C SER A 69 21.56 22.62 1.51
N ASP A 70 21.87 23.33 0.42
CA ASP A 70 23.22 23.82 0.12
C ASP A 70 23.67 24.91 1.10
N THR A 71 22.71 25.55 1.78
CA THR A 71 22.94 26.54 2.83
C THR A 71 22.78 25.89 4.20
N PRO A 72 23.84 25.88 5.06
CA PRO A 72 23.77 25.29 6.41
C PRO A 72 22.80 25.98 7.38
N ALA A 73 22.26 27.14 6.99
CA ALA A 73 21.41 27.97 7.86
C ALA A 73 19.96 27.47 7.98
N ASP A 74 19.47 26.69 7.00
CA ASP A 74 18.05 26.34 6.89
C ASP A 74 17.75 24.83 6.97
N GLY A 75 18.72 23.98 7.35
CA GLY A 75 18.46 22.54 7.42
C GLY A 75 19.67 21.63 7.60
N ALA A 76 19.47 20.35 7.29
CA ALA A 76 20.53 19.36 7.26
C ALA A 76 21.49 19.66 6.08
N PRO A 77 22.83 19.69 6.33
CA PRO A 77 23.79 20.01 5.30
C PRO A 77 23.85 18.91 4.23
N LEU A 78 23.65 19.31 2.97
CA LEU A 78 23.73 18.41 1.82
C LEU A 78 25.19 18.24 1.37
N GLU A 79 25.70 17.02 1.41
CA GLU A 79 27.01 16.65 0.86
C GLU A 79 26.89 16.22 -0.62
N LEU A 80 26.54 17.18 -1.47
CA LEU A 80 26.28 16.96 -2.89
C LEU A 80 27.38 16.14 -3.60
N GLN A 81 28.64 16.54 -3.40
CA GLN A 81 29.80 15.90 -4.06
C GLN A 81 29.97 14.43 -3.67
N ALA A 82 29.66 14.09 -2.41
CA ALA A 82 29.76 12.71 -1.94
C ALA A 82 28.66 11.84 -2.57
N LEU A 83 27.44 12.38 -2.69
CA LEU A 83 26.33 11.68 -3.33
C LEU A 83 26.51 11.53 -4.84
N GLU A 84 27.03 12.54 -5.54
CA GLU A 84 27.37 12.45 -6.96
C GLU A 84 28.45 11.38 -7.21
N ALA A 85 29.51 11.37 -6.39
CA ALA A 85 30.56 10.36 -6.48
C ALA A 85 30.04 8.93 -6.22
N LEU A 86 29.11 8.77 -5.28
CA LEU A 86 28.45 7.49 -4.98
C LEU A 86 27.56 7.02 -6.15
N ALA A 87 26.79 7.94 -6.75
CA ALA A 87 25.98 7.64 -7.92
C ALA A 87 26.87 7.22 -9.11
N GLU A 88 27.94 7.97 -9.38
CA GLU A 88 28.87 7.65 -10.47
C GLU A 88 29.57 6.31 -10.24
N ALA A 89 30.04 6.04 -9.01
CA ALA A 89 30.71 4.79 -8.67
C ALA A 89 29.83 3.54 -8.85
N SER A 90 28.50 3.69 -8.74
CA SER A 90 27.53 2.59 -8.89
C SER A 90 26.90 2.53 -10.29
N GLY A 91 27.26 3.42 -11.21
CA GLY A 91 26.57 3.57 -12.50
C GLY A 91 25.12 4.06 -12.38
N GLY A 92 24.78 4.64 -11.23
CA GLY A 92 23.48 5.21 -10.91
C GLY A 92 23.34 6.67 -11.33
N GLU A 93 22.29 7.33 -10.82
CA GLU A 93 21.99 8.73 -11.13
C GLU A 93 21.65 9.50 -9.86
N TYR A 94 22.20 10.71 -9.73
CA TYR A 94 21.85 11.65 -8.68
C TYR A 94 20.72 12.58 -9.15
N LEU A 95 19.74 12.81 -8.27
CA LEU A 95 18.57 13.64 -8.49
C LEU A 95 18.45 14.65 -7.34
N SER A 96 18.46 15.93 -7.69
CA SER A 96 18.17 17.02 -6.74
C SER A 96 16.67 17.09 -6.43
N LEU A 97 16.32 17.27 -5.16
CA LEU A 97 14.94 17.53 -4.74
C LEU A 97 14.46 18.88 -5.27
N THR A 98 13.22 18.93 -5.74
CA THR A 98 12.57 20.17 -6.20
C THR A 98 11.40 20.54 -5.30
N VAL A 99 10.99 21.82 -5.31
CA VAL A 99 9.81 22.28 -4.55
C VAL A 99 8.50 21.82 -5.21
N ASP A 100 8.54 21.54 -6.52
CA ASP A 100 7.44 20.96 -7.29
C ASP A 100 7.69 19.47 -7.59
N ASP A 101 6.73 18.79 -8.23
CA ASP A 101 6.82 17.34 -8.52
C ASP A 101 7.77 16.99 -9.69
N ALA A 102 8.67 17.89 -10.12
CA ALA A 102 9.55 17.64 -11.25
C ALA A 102 10.55 16.51 -10.97
N ASP A 103 11.07 16.46 -9.76
CA ASP A 103 11.93 15.40 -9.22
C ASP A 103 11.22 14.03 -9.24
N MET A 104 10.02 13.93 -8.68
CA MET A 104 9.26 12.69 -8.60
C MET A 104 8.86 12.18 -9.99
N ARG A 105 8.55 13.09 -10.92
CA ARG A 105 8.34 12.71 -12.33
C ARG A 105 9.60 12.13 -12.98
N ARG A 106 10.79 12.61 -12.61
CA ARG A 106 12.07 12.06 -13.12
C ARG A 106 12.35 10.70 -12.51
N VAL A 107 12.20 10.55 -11.19
CA VAL A 107 12.34 9.26 -10.48
C VAL A 107 11.42 8.21 -11.12
N ASN A 108 10.13 8.51 -11.26
CA ASN A 108 9.16 7.57 -11.81
C ASN A 108 9.46 7.21 -13.26
N ARG A 109 9.86 8.19 -14.10
CA ARG A 109 10.27 7.92 -15.48
C ARG A 109 11.46 6.96 -15.54
N ARG A 110 12.42 7.13 -14.63
CA ARG A 110 13.63 6.30 -14.60
C ARG A 110 13.34 4.87 -14.15
N ILE A 111 12.53 4.71 -13.10
CA ILE A 111 12.01 3.40 -12.66
C ILE A 111 11.28 2.69 -13.82
N ASN A 112 10.34 3.37 -14.48
CA ASN A 112 9.61 2.80 -15.62
C ASN A 112 10.51 2.45 -16.81
N SER A 113 11.59 3.19 -17.03
CA SER A 113 12.56 2.89 -18.10
C SER A 113 13.47 1.71 -17.79
N HIS A 114 13.65 1.38 -16.51
CA HIS A 114 14.47 0.26 -16.03
C HIS A 114 13.66 -1.03 -15.83
N TYR A 115 12.34 -0.97 -16.03
CA TYR A 115 11.46 -2.13 -15.94
C TYR A 115 11.64 -3.05 -17.16
N ILE A 116 12.33 -4.18 -16.98
CA ILE A 116 12.35 -5.27 -17.97
C ILE A 116 11.09 -6.10 -17.77
N ILE A 117 10.29 -6.25 -18.83
CA ILE A 117 9.07 -7.09 -18.84
C ILE A 117 9.49 -8.52 -18.51
N VAL A 118 9.25 -8.95 -17.27
CA VAL A 118 9.26 -10.37 -16.91
C VAL A 118 7.91 -10.93 -17.31
N GLU A 119 7.94 -11.60 -18.46
CA GLU A 119 6.96 -12.53 -19.04
C GLU A 119 5.61 -12.68 -18.32
N ASP A 120 4.59 -12.20 -19.04
CA ASP A 120 3.13 -12.34 -18.90
C ASP A 120 2.62 -13.81 -18.95
N SER A 121 3.40 -14.75 -18.43
CA SER A 121 3.15 -16.20 -18.52
C SER A 121 2.03 -16.69 -17.59
N ALA A 122 1.54 -15.86 -16.67
CA ALA A 122 0.61 -16.26 -15.62
C ALA A 122 -0.88 -16.02 -15.96
N LEU A 123 -1.18 -15.45 -17.13
CA LEU A 123 -2.57 -15.20 -17.54
C LEU A 123 -2.95 -16.12 -18.72
N PRO A 124 -3.66 -17.23 -18.48
CA PRO A 124 -4.17 -18.07 -19.56
C PRO A 124 -5.29 -17.30 -20.27
N TRP A 125 -4.97 -16.74 -21.44
CA TRP A 125 -5.96 -16.15 -22.33
C TRP A 125 -6.86 -17.27 -22.88
N LEU A 126 -8.11 -17.30 -22.45
CA LEU A 126 -9.12 -18.19 -23.03
C LEU A 126 -9.75 -17.47 -24.24
N ASP A 127 -9.35 -17.85 -25.45
CA ASP A 127 -9.94 -17.32 -26.68
C ASP A 127 -11.36 -17.87 -26.86
N SER A 128 -12.35 -17.08 -26.43
CA SER A 128 -13.78 -17.35 -26.67
C SER A 128 -14.33 -16.59 -27.87
N GLY A 129 -13.48 -16.09 -28.78
CA GLY A 129 -13.86 -15.24 -29.91
C GLY A 129 -14.49 -15.99 -31.10
N TYR A 130 -14.38 -17.32 -31.17
CA TYR A 130 -14.88 -18.11 -32.31
C TYR A 130 -16.36 -17.92 -32.65
N PRO A 131 -17.30 -17.79 -31.68
CA PRO A 131 -18.71 -17.56 -31.98
C PRO A 131 -18.96 -16.22 -32.70
N LEU A 132 -18.12 -15.21 -32.52
CA LEU A 132 -18.24 -13.89 -33.17
C LEU A 132 -17.93 -13.94 -34.68
N ILE A 133 -17.27 -15.01 -35.15
CA ILE A 133 -16.99 -15.21 -36.58
C ILE A 133 -18.29 -15.43 -37.36
N PHE A 134 -19.28 -16.13 -36.81
CA PHE A 134 -20.55 -16.40 -37.50
C PHE A 134 -21.40 -15.14 -37.79
N PRO A 135 -21.67 -14.24 -36.82
CA PRO A 135 -22.37 -12.99 -37.09
C PRO A 135 -21.53 -12.04 -37.97
N ALA A 136 -20.21 -11.97 -37.78
CA ALA A 136 -19.34 -11.19 -38.66
C ALA A 136 -19.38 -11.70 -40.11
N MET A 137 -19.37 -13.02 -40.32
CA MET A 137 -19.53 -13.65 -41.63
C MET A 137 -20.91 -13.37 -42.22
N ALA A 138 -21.98 -13.40 -41.42
CA ALA A 138 -23.32 -13.03 -41.88
C ALA A 138 -23.38 -11.58 -42.37
N LEU A 139 -22.80 -10.64 -41.61
CA LEU A 139 -22.67 -9.23 -42.02
C LEU A 139 -21.81 -9.07 -43.28
N PHE A 140 -20.73 -9.84 -43.39
CA PHE A 140 -19.85 -9.81 -44.55
C PHE A 140 -20.52 -10.36 -45.82
N LEU A 141 -21.34 -11.41 -45.70
CA LEU A 141 -22.12 -11.97 -46.81
C LEU A 141 -23.12 -10.97 -47.38
N LEU A 142 -23.66 -10.08 -46.55
CA LEU A 142 -24.56 -9.00 -46.97
C LEU A 142 -23.86 -7.95 -47.85
N TRP A 143 -22.52 -7.90 -47.83
CA TRP A 143 -21.71 -7.00 -48.65
C TRP A 143 -21.53 -7.46 -50.10
N PHE A 144 -21.77 -8.74 -50.41
CA PHE A 144 -21.67 -9.29 -51.77
C PHE A 144 -22.86 -8.91 -52.67
N ARG A 145 -23.94 -8.35 -52.09
CA ARG A 145 -25.15 -7.99 -52.84
C ARG A 145 -25.04 -6.56 -53.40
N LYS A 146 -25.05 -6.43 -54.74
CA LYS A 146 -25.06 -5.12 -55.44
C LYS A 146 -26.23 -4.25 -54.97
N GLY A 147 -25.94 -3.03 -54.52
CA GLY A 147 -26.94 -2.02 -54.11
C GLY A 147 -27.15 -1.85 -52.59
N TRP A 148 -26.52 -2.67 -51.75
CA TRP A 148 -26.70 -2.63 -50.30
C TRP A 148 -25.90 -1.54 -49.56
N THR A 149 -24.82 -1.01 -50.15
CA THR A 149 -23.99 0.03 -49.53
C THR A 149 -24.77 1.31 -49.22
N LEU A 150 -25.75 1.67 -50.05
CA LEU A 150 -26.62 2.83 -49.83
C LEU A 150 -27.65 2.58 -48.72
N THR A 151 -28.11 1.34 -48.55
CA THR A 151 -29.12 0.97 -47.55
C THR A 151 -28.56 1.01 -46.12
N TRP A 152 -27.27 0.70 -45.94
CA TRP A 152 -26.56 0.88 -44.66
C TRP A 152 -26.40 2.35 -44.27
N SER A 153 -26.23 3.25 -45.24
CA SER A 153 -26.22 4.69 -45.00
C SER A 153 -27.52 5.16 -44.35
N TRP A 154 -28.67 4.60 -44.77
CA TRP A 154 -29.98 4.90 -44.19
C TRP A 154 -30.22 4.29 -42.80
N LEU A 155 -29.48 3.24 -42.41
CA LEU A 155 -29.55 2.65 -41.05
C LEU A 155 -28.63 3.37 -40.04
N LEU A 156 -27.47 3.85 -40.48
CA LEU A 156 -26.53 4.59 -39.62
C LEU A 156 -26.97 6.03 -39.33
N VAL A 157 -27.69 6.66 -40.27
CA VAL A 157 -28.22 8.03 -40.11
C VAL A 157 -29.18 8.18 -38.92
N PRO A 158 -30.21 7.33 -38.71
CA PRO A 158 -31.07 7.44 -37.54
C PRO A 158 -30.34 7.11 -36.23
N LEU A 159 -29.33 6.22 -36.23
CA LEU A 159 -28.52 5.92 -35.04
C LEU A 159 -27.70 7.15 -34.59
N LEU A 160 -27.17 7.92 -35.53
CA LEU A 160 -26.46 9.18 -35.27
C LEU A 160 -27.39 10.33 -34.83
N LEU A 161 -28.64 10.31 -35.28
CA LEU A 161 -29.63 11.36 -34.97
C LEU A 161 -30.41 11.12 -33.67
N TYR A 162 -30.59 9.86 -33.25
CA TYR A 162 -31.36 9.51 -32.04
C TYR A 162 -30.49 9.29 -30.79
N GLY A 163 -29.16 9.18 -30.92
CA GLY A 163 -28.23 8.97 -29.80
C GLY A 163 -27.98 10.20 -28.90
N GLY A 164 -28.53 11.37 -29.24
CA GLY A 164 -28.34 12.60 -28.49
C GLY A 164 -29.67 13.23 -28.10
N THR A 165 -30.23 12.85 -26.96
CA THR A 165 -31.07 13.67 -26.04
C THR A 165 -31.94 12.77 -25.17
N ALA A 166 -31.33 12.10 -24.19
CA ALA A 166 -32.09 11.78 -22.98
C ALA A 166 -32.06 13.05 -22.10
N PRO A 167 -33.21 13.58 -21.65
CA PRO A 167 -33.22 14.67 -20.69
C PRO A 167 -32.71 14.11 -19.35
N VAL A 168 -31.51 14.52 -18.97
CA VAL A 168 -31.00 14.32 -17.62
C VAL A 168 -31.88 15.15 -16.70
N ALA A 169 -32.88 14.53 -16.09
CA ALA A 169 -33.51 15.07 -14.90
C ALA A 169 -32.43 15.07 -13.81
N GLN A 170 -31.75 16.20 -13.65
CA GLN A 170 -30.85 16.45 -12.53
C GLN A 170 -31.66 16.47 -11.24
N ALA A 171 -31.74 15.32 -10.56
CA ALA A 171 -31.94 15.31 -9.12
C ALA A 171 -30.58 15.61 -8.48
N GLN A 172 -30.34 16.89 -8.21
CA GLN A 172 -29.18 17.33 -7.44
C GLN A 172 -29.41 16.95 -5.96
N THR A 173 -28.73 15.91 -5.49
CA THR A 173 -28.38 15.77 -4.08
C THR A 173 -26.97 16.35 -3.89
N PRO A 174 -26.79 17.45 -3.14
CA PRO A 174 -25.51 18.09 -2.99
C PRO A 174 -24.75 17.43 -1.84
N ASP A 175 -24.10 16.29 -2.08
CA ASP A 175 -22.99 15.83 -1.23
C ASP A 175 -22.26 14.62 -1.82
N GLN A 176 -21.46 14.81 -2.87
CA GLN A 176 -20.40 13.86 -3.23
C GLN A 176 -19.18 14.60 -3.80
N ALA A 177 -18.01 14.26 -3.27
CA ALA A 177 -16.70 14.82 -3.57
C ALA A 177 -16.30 14.68 -5.06
N PRO A 178 -15.44 15.58 -5.58
CA PRO A 178 -15.05 15.58 -6.98
C PRO A 178 -14.05 14.44 -7.25
N GLY A 179 -14.54 13.29 -7.72
CA GLY A 179 -13.68 12.15 -8.10
C GLY A 179 -14.35 11.05 -8.91
N SER A 180 -15.68 11.04 -9.03
CA SER A 180 -16.38 10.06 -9.86
C SER A 180 -16.43 10.52 -11.31
N ALA A 181 -15.45 10.07 -12.10
CA ALA A 181 -15.53 10.06 -13.55
C ALA A 181 -16.66 9.11 -13.99
N THR A 182 -17.90 9.58 -13.87
CA THR A 182 -19.07 8.85 -14.39
C THR A 182 -18.99 8.94 -15.90
N ALA A 183 -18.67 7.81 -16.54
CA ALA A 183 -18.70 7.70 -17.99
C ALA A 183 -20.08 8.16 -18.50
N HIS A 184 -20.09 8.90 -19.62
CA HIS A 184 -21.36 9.32 -20.23
C HIS A 184 -22.28 8.10 -20.41
N PRO A 185 -23.58 8.21 -20.08
CA PRO A 185 -24.50 7.07 -20.04
C PRO A 185 -24.59 6.29 -21.37
N ALA A 186 -24.32 6.96 -22.50
CA ALA A 186 -24.24 6.31 -23.80
C ALA A 186 -23.00 5.40 -23.97
N VAL A 187 -21.87 5.75 -23.36
CA VAL A 187 -20.63 4.96 -23.39
C VAL A 187 -20.75 3.76 -22.45
N ALA A 188 -21.35 3.96 -21.27
CA ALA A 188 -21.63 2.88 -20.32
C ALA A 188 -22.58 1.83 -20.94
N TRP A 189 -23.72 2.27 -21.48
CA TRP A 189 -24.65 1.37 -22.17
C TRP A 189 -24.01 0.61 -23.33
N PHE A 190 -23.15 1.26 -24.11
CA PHE A 190 -22.44 0.59 -25.20
C PHE A 190 -21.46 -0.45 -24.65
N ALA A 191 -20.68 -0.12 -23.62
CA ALA A 191 -19.77 -1.08 -22.98
C ALA A 191 -20.51 -2.31 -22.44
N ASP A 192 -21.68 -2.13 -21.82
CA ASP A 192 -22.51 -3.21 -21.26
C ASP A 192 -23.00 -4.21 -22.32
N LEU A 193 -23.10 -3.79 -23.59
CA LEU A 193 -23.47 -4.69 -24.70
C LEU A 193 -22.36 -5.68 -25.06
N TRP A 194 -21.10 -5.31 -24.79
CA TRP A 194 -19.93 -6.07 -25.24
C TRP A 194 -19.14 -6.69 -24.10
N LEU A 195 -19.13 -6.06 -22.92
CA LEU A 195 -18.37 -6.49 -21.76
C LEU A 195 -19.28 -6.72 -20.57
N SER A 196 -19.09 -7.85 -19.88
CA SER A 196 -19.73 -8.07 -18.59
C SER A 196 -19.17 -7.11 -17.54
N ASP A 197 -19.95 -6.86 -16.49
CA ASP A 197 -19.54 -6.12 -15.29
C ASP A 197 -18.16 -6.53 -14.80
N ASP A 198 -17.90 -7.83 -14.70
CA ASP A 198 -16.60 -8.32 -14.29
C ASP A 198 -15.46 -8.04 -15.29
N GLN A 199 -15.73 -8.03 -16.60
CA GLN A 199 -14.73 -7.67 -17.61
C GLN A 199 -14.42 -6.17 -17.57
N GLN A 200 -15.44 -5.34 -17.37
CA GLN A 200 -15.28 -3.90 -17.16
C GLN A 200 -14.49 -3.62 -15.86
N GLY A 201 -14.83 -4.31 -14.76
CA GLY A 201 -14.11 -4.24 -13.50
C GLY A 201 -12.64 -4.65 -13.64
N ARG A 202 -12.36 -5.70 -14.42
CA ARG A 202 -10.97 -6.13 -14.70
C ARG A 202 -10.17 -5.08 -15.47
N LEU A 203 -10.79 -4.40 -16.45
CA LEU A 203 -10.12 -3.29 -17.14
C LEU A 203 -9.81 -2.14 -16.17
N LEU A 204 -10.74 -1.81 -15.28
CA LEU A 204 -10.54 -0.80 -14.23
C LEU A 204 -9.40 -1.19 -13.28
N MET A 205 -9.28 -2.46 -12.88
CA MET A 205 -8.15 -2.97 -12.10
C MET A 205 -6.82 -2.77 -12.82
N GLN A 206 -6.75 -3.09 -14.12
CA GLN A 206 -5.53 -2.94 -14.92
C GLN A 206 -5.10 -1.49 -15.08
N MET A 207 -6.07 -0.56 -15.08
CA MET A 207 -5.82 0.88 -15.11
C MET A 207 -5.51 1.48 -13.73
N GLY A 208 -5.53 0.68 -12.65
CA GLY A 208 -5.29 1.14 -11.28
C GLY A 208 -6.48 1.83 -10.62
N HIS A 209 -7.68 1.76 -11.21
CA HIS A 209 -8.91 2.35 -10.68
C HIS A 209 -9.65 1.37 -9.77
N TYR A 210 -9.05 1.01 -8.64
CA TYR A 210 -9.51 -0.09 -7.77
C TYR A 210 -10.88 0.16 -7.14
N GLY A 211 -11.15 1.34 -6.57
CA GLY A 211 -12.48 1.67 -6.04
C GLY A 211 -13.60 1.63 -7.08
N ALA A 212 -13.33 2.07 -8.31
CA ALA A 212 -14.29 1.97 -9.40
C ALA A 212 -14.48 0.52 -9.86
N ALA A 213 -13.38 -0.26 -9.94
CA ALA A 213 -13.44 -1.68 -10.24
C ALA A 213 -14.30 -2.44 -9.22
N ALA A 214 -14.16 -2.13 -7.93
CA ALA A 214 -14.94 -2.74 -6.85
C ALA A 214 -16.45 -2.46 -7.01
N GLN A 215 -16.81 -1.26 -7.45
CA GLN A 215 -18.21 -0.94 -7.74
C GLN A 215 -18.73 -1.72 -8.94
N GLN A 216 -17.89 -1.93 -9.96
CA GLN A 216 -18.27 -2.61 -11.20
C GLN A 216 -18.34 -4.13 -11.06
N PHE A 217 -17.46 -4.78 -10.28
CA PHE A 217 -17.46 -6.24 -10.17
C PHE A 217 -18.78 -6.79 -9.63
N ALA A 218 -19.31 -7.80 -10.33
CA ALA A 218 -20.45 -8.59 -9.88
C ALA A 218 -19.98 -9.76 -9.01
N HIS A 219 -18.83 -10.37 -9.33
CA HIS A 219 -18.30 -11.52 -8.58
C HIS A 219 -17.74 -11.09 -7.21
N PRO A 220 -18.24 -11.65 -6.08
CA PRO A 220 -17.86 -11.22 -4.73
C PRO A 220 -16.35 -11.30 -4.43
N MET A 221 -15.67 -12.34 -4.93
CA MET A 221 -14.22 -12.49 -4.72
C MET A 221 -13.43 -11.40 -5.46
N TRP A 222 -13.88 -11.02 -6.66
CA TRP A 222 -13.20 -10.01 -7.47
C TRP A 222 -13.45 -8.61 -6.92
N LYS A 223 -14.67 -8.39 -6.43
CA LYS A 223 -15.03 -7.20 -5.66
C LYS A 223 -14.20 -7.06 -4.39
N GLY A 224 -14.04 -8.14 -3.62
CA GLY A 224 -13.18 -8.19 -2.44
C GLY A 224 -11.71 -7.88 -2.77
N MET A 225 -11.18 -8.45 -3.86
CA MET A 225 -9.82 -8.12 -4.32
C MET A 225 -9.69 -6.65 -4.71
N ALA A 226 -10.65 -6.09 -5.44
CA ALA A 226 -10.63 -4.67 -5.79
C ALA A 226 -10.63 -3.78 -4.56
N TYR A 227 -11.46 -4.08 -3.54
CA TYR A 227 -11.41 -3.36 -2.27
C TYR A 227 -10.09 -3.55 -1.51
N TYR A 228 -9.44 -4.71 -1.62
CA TYR A 228 -8.13 -4.95 -1.01
C TYR A 228 -7.05 -4.06 -1.65
N TYR A 229 -7.04 -3.96 -2.99
CA TYR A 229 -6.11 -3.06 -3.71
C TYR A 229 -6.43 -1.58 -3.54
N ASP A 230 -7.70 -1.26 -3.25
CA ASP A 230 -8.14 0.09 -2.86
C ASP A 230 -7.89 0.40 -1.37
N GLU A 231 -7.16 -0.47 -0.65
CA GLU A 231 -6.82 -0.37 0.78
C GLU A 231 -8.03 -0.36 1.74
N GLN A 232 -9.21 -0.72 1.25
CA GLN A 232 -10.43 -0.88 2.05
C GLN A 232 -10.48 -2.28 2.68
N PHE A 233 -9.50 -2.57 3.53
CA PHE A 233 -9.21 -3.93 4.00
C PHE A 233 -10.35 -4.61 4.77
N MET A 234 -11.06 -3.90 5.64
CA MET A 234 -12.20 -4.48 6.37
C MET A 234 -13.38 -4.80 5.45
N LEU A 235 -13.63 -3.95 4.44
CA LEU A 235 -14.67 -4.20 3.45
C LEU A 235 -14.27 -5.39 2.55
N ALA A 236 -13.00 -5.47 2.14
CA ALA A 236 -12.47 -6.62 1.43
C ALA A 236 -12.67 -7.93 2.22
N ALA A 237 -12.34 -7.92 3.52
CA ALA A 237 -12.55 -9.05 4.42
C ALA A 237 -14.04 -9.46 4.49
N GLU A 238 -14.96 -8.50 4.51
CA GLU A 238 -16.39 -8.78 4.46
C GLU A 238 -16.78 -9.53 3.18
N TYR A 239 -16.33 -9.07 2.00
CA TYR A 239 -16.62 -9.74 0.73
C TYR A 239 -15.99 -11.13 0.65
N PHE A 240 -14.76 -11.30 1.15
CA PHE A 240 -14.12 -12.61 1.20
C PHE A 240 -14.86 -13.59 2.13
N SER A 241 -15.38 -13.11 3.25
CA SER A 241 -16.12 -13.94 4.22
C SER A 241 -17.43 -14.54 3.68
N ARG A 242 -17.92 -14.07 2.51
CA ARG A 242 -19.12 -14.58 1.84
C ARG A 242 -18.90 -15.93 1.15
N SER A 243 -17.65 -16.39 1.05
CA SER A 243 -17.28 -17.69 0.50
C SER A 243 -16.42 -18.46 1.50
N ASP A 244 -16.55 -19.79 1.53
CA ASP A 244 -15.74 -20.67 2.40
C ASP A 244 -14.67 -21.43 1.59
N THR A 245 -14.22 -20.91 0.44
CA THR A 245 -13.12 -21.48 -0.36
C THR A 245 -11.75 -21.21 0.28
N ASP A 246 -10.72 -21.97 -0.10
CA ASP A 246 -9.37 -21.81 0.48
C ASP A 246 -8.86 -20.38 0.21
N ASP A 247 -9.00 -19.93 -1.03
CA ASP A 247 -8.68 -18.56 -1.45
C ASP A 247 -9.47 -17.50 -0.66
N ALA A 248 -10.73 -17.76 -0.32
CA ALA A 248 -11.55 -16.84 0.45
C ALA A 248 -11.01 -16.69 1.88
N LEU A 249 -10.69 -17.81 2.53
CA LEU A 249 -10.12 -17.82 3.88
C LEU A 249 -8.74 -17.14 3.90
N PHE A 250 -7.89 -17.43 2.91
CA PHE A 250 -6.58 -16.80 2.77
C PHE A 250 -6.69 -15.29 2.56
N ASN A 251 -7.56 -14.86 1.64
CA ASN A 251 -7.75 -13.46 1.32
C ASN A 251 -8.43 -12.69 2.47
N GLU A 252 -9.39 -13.29 3.18
CA GLU A 252 -9.97 -12.71 4.40
C GLU A 252 -8.90 -12.52 5.48
N ALA A 253 -8.04 -13.53 5.69
CA ALA A 253 -6.96 -13.46 6.67
C ALA A 253 -5.94 -12.36 6.32
N ASN A 254 -5.52 -12.26 5.05
CA ASN A 254 -4.65 -11.18 4.57
C ASN A 254 -5.28 -9.80 4.76
N ALA A 255 -6.54 -9.64 4.37
CA ALA A 255 -7.27 -8.38 4.51
C ALA A 255 -7.37 -7.95 5.99
N ARG A 256 -7.72 -8.88 6.89
CA ARG A 256 -7.76 -8.61 8.33
C ARG A 256 -6.39 -8.26 8.91
N ALA A 257 -5.32 -8.94 8.46
CA ALA A 257 -3.97 -8.63 8.91
C ALA A 257 -3.54 -7.21 8.50
N GLN A 258 -3.86 -6.79 7.27
CA GLN A 258 -3.61 -5.40 6.82
C GLN A 258 -4.44 -4.37 7.60
N ALA A 259 -5.68 -4.73 7.95
CA ALA A 259 -6.52 -3.93 8.83
C ALA A 259 -6.08 -3.95 10.32
N ARG A 260 -4.98 -4.63 10.66
CA ARG A 260 -4.46 -4.83 12.02
C ARG A 260 -5.37 -5.65 12.94
N ASP A 261 -6.37 -6.33 12.40
CA ASP A 261 -7.20 -7.33 13.08
C ASP A 261 -6.44 -8.68 13.11
N TYR A 262 -5.25 -8.68 13.71
CA TYR A 262 -4.31 -9.80 13.67
C TYR A 262 -4.87 -11.07 14.33
N VAL A 263 -5.71 -10.91 15.34
CA VAL A 263 -6.31 -12.00 16.11
C VAL A 263 -7.26 -12.80 15.24
N ARG A 264 -8.21 -12.11 14.59
CA ARG A 264 -9.12 -12.78 13.65
C ARG A 264 -8.38 -13.24 12.40
N ALA A 265 -7.34 -12.53 11.95
CA ALA A 265 -6.49 -12.99 10.85
C ALA A 265 -5.85 -14.36 11.16
N VAL A 266 -5.24 -14.53 12.34
CA VAL A 266 -4.66 -15.81 12.78
C VAL A 266 -5.73 -16.91 12.82
N GLN A 267 -6.93 -16.62 13.35
CA GLN A 267 -8.03 -17.59 13.37
C GLN A 267 -8.46 -18.04 11.95
N ARG A 268 -8.46 -17.13 10.98
CA ARG A 268 -8.75 -17.46 9.57
C ARG A 268 -7.65 -18.29 8.94
N TYR A 269 -6.38 -17.97 9.19
CA TYR A 269 -5.27 -18.81 8.76
C TYR A 269 -5.31 -20.20 9.41
N ASP A 270 -5.66 -20.29 10.69
CA ASP A 270 -5.82 -21.57 11.39
C ASP A 270 -6.88 -22.45 10.73
N ARG A 271 -8.04 -21.86 10.40
CA ARG A 271 -9.11 -22.58 9.67
C ARG A 271 -8.64 -23.03 8.29
N LEU A 272 -7.92 -22.19 7.56
CA LEU A 272 -7.35 -22.54 6.25
C LEU A 272 -6.37 -23.70 6.37
N LEU A 273 -5.39 -23.61 7.28
CA LEU A 273 -4.34 -24.61 7.47
C LEU A 273 -4.86 -25.94 8.04
N GLN A 274 -5.98 -25.92 8.79
CA GLN A 274 -6.68 -27.14 9.19
C GLN A 274 -7.25 -27.90 7.99
N ARG A 275 -7.71 -27.19 6.94
CA ARG A 275 -8.27 -27.81 5.74
C ARG A 275 -7.20 -28.13 4.69
N ASN A 276 -6.26 -27.21 4.50
CA ASN A 276 -5.20 -27.29 3.52
C ASN A 276 -3.86 -26.87 4.16
N PRO A 277 -3.15 -27.82 4.80
CA PRO A 277 -1.90 -27.53 5.51
C PRO A 277 -0.79 -26.96 4.61
N ASP A 278 -0.82 -27.29 3.32
CA ASP A 278 0.20 -26.92 2.33
C ASP A 278 -0.20 -25.69 1.49
N TYR A 279 -1.24 -24.93 1.91
CA TYR A 279 -1.68 -23.75 1.16
C TYR A 279 -0.55 -22.70 1.08
N PRO A 280 -0.17 -22.24 -0.12
CA PRO A 280 0.98 -21.34 -0.30
C PRO A 280 0.88 -20.05 0.53
N GLY A 281 1.92 -19.76 1.31
CA GLY A 281 2.02 -18.53 2.12
C GLY A 281 1.15 -18.47 3.38
N ALA A 282 0.20 -19.39 3.58
CA ALA A 282 -0.72 -19.33 4.74
C ALA A 282 0.02 -19.53 6.07
N ALA A 283 0.91 -20.51 6.16
CA ALA A 283 1.66 -20.79 7.39
C ALA A 283 2.62 -19.64 7.75
N GLU A 284 3.29 -19.07 6.74
CA GLU A 284 4.19 -17.94 6.92
C GLU A 284 3.44 -16.69 7.39
N ASN A 285 2.36 -16.30 6.68
CA ASN A 285 1.57 -15.12 7.04
C ASN A 285 0.93 -15.25 8.42
N ARG A 286 0.45 -16.43 8.78
CA ARG A 286 -0.02 -16.73 10.14
C ARG A 286 1.07 -16.47 11.18
N SER A 287 2.29 -16.95 10.93
CA SER A 287 3.41 -16.79 11.86
C SER A 287 3.80 -15.32 12.03
N ILE A 288 3.71 -14.52 10.96
CA ILE A 288 3.96 -13.07 10.98
C ILE A 288 2.90 -12.39 11.83
N ALA A 289 1.62 -12.66 11.58
CA ALA A 289 0.51 -12.09 12.36
C ALA A 289 0.62 -12.45 13.85
N GLN A 290 0.97 -13.69 14.18
CA GLN A 290 1.20 -14.12 15.56
C GLN A 290 2.36 -13.38 16.21
N ARG A 291 3.49 -13.22 15.50
CA ARG A 291 4.65 -12.50 16.03
C ARG A 291 4.32 -11.03 16.34
N ILE A 292 3.48 -10.40 15.51
CA ILE A 292 3.01 -9.03 15.76
C ILE A 292 2.18 -8.98 17.05
N ILE A 293 1.27 -9.93 17.26
CA ILE A 293 0.49 -10.04 18.51
C ILE A 293 1.44 -10.19 19.72
N ASP A 294 2.42 -11.07 19.62
CA ASP A 294 3.38 -11.33 20.71
C ASP A 294 4.23 -10.09 21.02
N ASP A 295 4.69 -9.37 20.00
CA ASP A 295 5.46 -8.14 20.15
C ASP A 295 4.61 -7.02 20.77
N ILE A 296 3.34 -6.87 20.37
CA ILE A 296 2.39 -5.92 20.99
C ILE A 296 2.24 -6.24 22.48
N ASN A 297 2.06 -7.51 22.84
CA ASN A 297 1.90 -7.94 24.23
C ASN A 297 3.17 -7.67 25.06
N ARG A 298 4.36 -7.93 24.49
CA ARG A 298 5.64 -7.63 25.14
C ARG A 298 5.84 -6.13 25.37
N MET A 299 5.53 -5.31 24.36
CA MET A 299 5.65 -3.86 24.47
C MET A 299 4.70 -3.31 25.53
N SER A 300 3.46 -3.81 25.58
CA SER A 300 2.49 -3.44 26.64
C SER A 300 2.99 -3.83 28.03
N ALA A 301 3.53 -5.04 28.21
CA ALA A 301 4.08 -5.48 29.50
C ALA A 301 5.31 -4.67 29.97
N SER A 302 6.10 -4.11 29.04
CA SER A 302 7.26 -3.26 29.35
C SER A 302 6.89 -1.82 29.73
N GLN A 303 5.65 -1.39 29.49
CA GLN A 303 5.12 -0.14 30.02
C GLN A 303 4.73 -0.34 31.49
N GLN A 304 5.72 -0.37 32.38
CA GLN A 304 5.45 -0.12 33.80
C GLN A 304 4.91 1.32 33.93
N GLN A 305 3.70 1.45 34.50
CA GLN A 305 3.11 2.74 34.82
C GLN A 305 4.08 3.57 35.68
N GLU A 306 4.50 4.73 35.18
CA GLU A 306 4.84 5.82 36.08
C GLU A 306 3.57 6.22 36.84
N PRO A 307 3.60 6.32 38.18
CA PRO A 307 2.43 6.71 38.95
C PRO A 307 1.88 8.07 38.48
N GLY A 308 0.65 8.08 37.95
CA GLY A 308 -0.08 9.31 37.62
C GLY A 308 -0.35 9.60 36.14
N THR A 309 -0.28 8.61 35.25
CA THR A 309 -0.54 8.80 33.80
C THR A 309 -1.62 7.85 33.27
N THR A 310 -2.88 8.16 33.53
CA THR A 310 -4.03 7.63 32.77
C THR A 310 -4.49 8.72 31.80
N GLY A 311 -3.97 8.69 30.57
CA GLY A 311 -4.49 9.46 29.44
C GLY A 311 -5.40 8.59 28.56
N PRO A 312 -6.36 9.18 27.82
CA PRO A 312 -7.44 8.45 27.14
C PRO A 312 -7.04 7.75 25.83
N ASP A 313 -5.79 7.85 25.41
CA ASP A 313 -5.44 7.68 23.98
C ASP A 313 -5.16 6.22 23.55
N ASN A 314 -5.66 5.23 24.29
CA ASN A 314 -5.63 3.83 23.84
C ASN A 314 -6.89 3.39 23.05
N GLU A 315 -7.79 4.32 22.73
CA GLU A 315 -8.83 4.06 21.73
C GLU A 315 -8.29 4.34 20.32
N LEU A 316 -7.52 3.38 19.80
CA LEU A 316 -7.39 3.22 18.35
C LEU A 316 -8.79 2.90 17.81
N GLY A 317 -9.39 3.90 17.16
CA GLY A 317 -10.72 3.82 16.57
C GLY A 317 -10.86 2.65 15.59
N SER A 318 -11.44 1.57 16.08
CA SER A 318 -12.29 0.65 15.34
C SER A 318 -13.14 -0.08 16.38
N GLU A 319 -14.43 0.22 16.43
CA GLU A 319 -15.41 -0.41 17.35
C GLU A 319 -15.52 -1.95 17.17
N ASP A 320 -14.75 -2.54 16.24
CA ASP A 320 -14.74 -3.96 15.89
C ASP A 320 -13.41 -4.69 16.16
N ALA A 321 -12.39 -4.05 16.72
CA ALA A 321 -11.13 -4.73 17.08
C ALA A 321 -11.32 -5.56 18.34
N ILE A 322 -11.44 -6.88 18.19
CA ILE A 322 -11.40 -7.80 19.34
C ILE A 322 -9.94 -7.91 19.78
N PRO A 323 -9.59 -7.50 21.03
CA PRO A 323 -8.25 -7.72 21.55
C PRO A 323 -7.91 -9.22 21.59
N ALA A 324 -6.62 -9.54 21.48
CA ALA A 324 -6.13 -10.91 21.42
C ALA A 324 -6.59 -11.72 22.64
N GLN A 325 -7.42 -12.74 22.40
CA GLN A 325 -7.78 -13.71 23.43
C GLN A 325 -6.53 -14.51 23.81
N GLY A 326 -6.06 -14.36 25.05
CA GLY A 326 -4.91 -15.11 25.57
C GLY A 326 -4.16 -14.49 26.75
N ALA A 327 -4.44 -13.25 27.14
CA ALA A 327 -4.04 -12.77 28.46
C ALA A 327 -5.15 -13.11 29.46
N ASP A 328 -4.81 -13.80 30.56
CA ASP A 328 -5.64 -13.77 31.76
C ASP A 328 -5.98 -12.29 32.02
N GLU A 329 -7.27 -11.99 32.08
CA GLU A 329 -7.76 -10.67 32.41
C GLU A 329 -7.36 -10.40 33.86
N LEU A 330 -6.17 -9.83 34.07
CA LEU A 330 -5.97 -8.99 35.24
C LEU A 330 -6.87 -7.78 35.01
N VAL A 331 -8.15 -7.93 35.36
CA VAL A 331 -9.06 -6.81 35.59
C VAL A 331 -8.46 -6.04 36.76
N TRP A 332 -7.49 -5.18 36.46
CA TRP A 332 -7.21 -4.06 37.32
C TRP A 332 -8.49 -3.24 37.30
N GLU A 333 -9.07 -2.98 38.48
CA GLU A 333 -10.23 -2.11 38.66
C GLU A 333 -10.15 -0.98 37.63
N THR A 334 -11.19 -0.86 36.80
CA THR A 334 -11.32 0.24 35.84
C THR A 334 -11.15 1.52 36.63
N ALA A 335 -9.94 2.09 36.63
CA ALA A 335 -9.67 3.34 37.31
C ALA A 335 -10.64 4.35 36.68
N GLU A 336 -11.49 4.97 37.51
CA GLU A 336 -12.42 6.00 37.04
C GLU A 336 -11.66 6.98 36.15
N VAL A 337 -12.02 7.01 34.87
CA VAL A 337 -11.44 7.95 33.92
C VAL A 337 -11.90 9.33 34.35
N LEU A 338 -11.02 10.07 35.01
CA LEU A 338 -11.27 11.45 35.40
C LEU A 338 -11.33 12.32 34.14
N THR A 339 -12.53 12.57 33.63
CA THR A 339 -12.77 13.54 32.57
C THR A 339 -12.65 14.95 33.17
N LEU A 340 -11.46 15.55 33.08
CA LEU A 340 -11.23 16.92 33.50
C LEU A 340 -11.75 17.89 32.42
N SER A 341 -12.52 18.90 32.82
CA SER A 341 -12.96 19.94 31.88
C SER A 341 -11.82 20.90 31.51
N ALA A 342 -11.97 21.64 30.41
CA ALA A 342 -10.98 22.63 30.01
C ALA A 342 -10.74 23.70 31.09
N GLU A 343 -11.80 24.11 31.79
CA GLU A 343 -11.71 24.97 32.98
C GLU A 343 -10.89 24.33 34.12
N ASP A 344 -11.13 23.06 34.47
CA ASP A 344 -10.39 22.36 35.55
C ASP A 344 -8.89 22.24 35.28
N ILE A 345 -8.51 22.08 34.00
CA ILE A 345 -7.12 22.01 33.54
C ILE A 345 -6.46 23.39 33.59
N LEU A 346 -7.20 24.47 33.34
CA LEU A 346 -6.65 25.83 33.33
C LEU A 346 -6.56 26.46 34.72
N GLU A 347 -7.42 26.06 35.65
CA GLU A 347 -7.48 26.59 37.01
C GLU A 347 -6.37 26.05 37.93
N ASN A 348 -5.92 24.80 37.71
CA ASN A 348 -4.89 24.18 38.55
C ASN A 348 -3.58 23.89 37.78
N PRO A 349 -2.46 24.56 38.12
CA PRO A 349 -1.17 24.35 37.47
C PRO A 349 -0.67 22.91 37.52
N ALA A 350 -0.93 22.18 38.60
CA ALA A 350 -0.49 20.79 38.76
C ALA A 350 -1.25 19.82 37.84
N THR A 351 -2.56 20.05 37.67
CA THR A 351 -3.43 19.29 36.76
C THR A 351 -3.05 19.56 35.31
N ARG A 352 -2.75 20.82 34.97
CA ARG A 352 -2.22 21.21 33.65
C ARG A 352 -0.92 20.51 33.31
N ASP A 353 0.04 20.48 34.25
CA ASP A 353 1.34 19.85 34.04
C ASP A 353 1.25 18.32 33.96
N MET A 354 0.24 17.71 34.60
CA MET A 354 -0.07 16.29 34.48
C MET A 354 -0.69 15.96 33.12
N TRP A 355 -1.63 16.78 32.65
CA TRP A 355 -2.24 16.66 31.32
C TRP A 355 -1.23 16.88 30.19
N LEU A 356 -0.37 17.91 30.30
CA LEU A 356 0.69 18.20 29.32
C LEU A 356 1.72 17.07 29.20
N ARG A 357 1.99 16.33 30.30
CA ARG A 357 2.84 15.13 30.29
C ARG A 357 2.19 13.96 29.57
N GLY A 358 0.88 13.78 29.71
CA GLY A 358 0.12 12.75 28.99
C GLY A 358 0.01 13.03 27.48
N VAL A 359 -0.07 14.31 27.09
CA VAL A 359 -0.21 14.75 25.69
C VAL A 359 1.12 14.74 24.91
N GLN A 360 2.27 14.84 25.58
CA GLN A 360 3.59 14.74 24.94
C GLN A 360 4.10 13.29 24.97
N GLN A 361 3.50 12.42 24.17
CA GLN A 361 4.17 11.18 23.78
C GLN A 361 5.24 11.52 22.74
N ASP A 362 6.51 11.64 23.15
CA ASP A 362 7.63 11.71 22.22
C ASP A 362 8.03 10.28 21.80
N PRO A 363 7.67 9.81 20.59
CA PRO A 363 8.01 8.46 20.13
C PRO A 363 9.52 8.28 19.89
N SER A 364 10.35 9.31 20.07
CA SER A 364 11.80 9.23 19.90
C SER A 364 12.43 8.13 20.76
N ASN A 365 12.04 8.02 22.04
CA ASN A 365 12.54 6.98 22.94
C ASN A 365 12.15 5.59 22.48
N PHE A 366 10.90 5.42 22.03
CA PHE A 366 10.40 4.16 21.51
C PHE A 366 11.17 3.72 20.26
N LEU A 367 11.35 4.64 19.30
CA LEU A 367 12.10 4.37 18.07
C LEU A 367 13.57 4.06 18.36
N ALA A 368 14.19 4.78 19.30
CA ALA A 368 15.58 4.55 19.70
C ALA A 368 15.78 3.16 20.31
N ILE A 369 14.86 2.74 21.20
CA ILE A 369 14.87 1.40 21.79
C ILE A 369 14.65 0.33 20.71
N LYS A 370 13.71 0.55 19.77
CA LYS A 370 13.47 -0.39 18.69
C LYS A 370 14.70 -0.56 17.79
N PHE A 371 15.33 0.53 17.38
CA PHE A 371 16.52 0.47 16.52
C PHE A 371 17.73 -0.13 17.23
N SER A 372 17.91 0.12 18.53
CA SER A 372 18.99 -0.54 19.29
C SER A 372 18.77 -2.05 19.40
N MET A 373 17.54 -2.52 19.63
CA MET A 373 17.21 -3.95 19.62
C MET A 373 17.42 -4.58 18.25
N GLN A 374 17.08 -3.89 17.16
CA GLN A 374 17.33 -4.38 15.80
C GLN A 374 18.82 -4.51 15.50
N LEU A 375 19.62 -3.53 15.92
CA LEU A 375 21.07 -3.57 15.79
C LEU A 375 21.66 -4.77 16.56
N GLN A 376 21.25 -4.98 17.82
CA GLN A 376 21.70 -6.12 18.63
C GLN A 376 21.38 -7.46 17.96
N ARG A 377 20.15 -7.65 17.46
CA ARG A 377 19.77 -8.88 16.76
C ARG A 377 20.62 -9.12 15.51
N ALA A 378 20.94 -8.06 14.77
CA ALA A 378 21.80 -8.17 13.59
C ALA A 378 23.25 -8.55 13.98
N GLU A 379 23.78 -7.97 15.05
CA GLU A 379 25.10 -8.31 15.60
C GLU A 379 25.15 -9.76 16.10
N ASP A 380 24.11 -10.24 16.78
CA ASP A 380 23.99 -11.62 17.26
C ASP A 380 23.89 -12.63 16.10
N THR A 381 23.30 -12.24 14.97
CA THR A 381 23.19 -13.12 13.79
C THR A 381 24.49 -13.16 12.98
N ALA A 382 25.37 -12.16 13.16
CA ALA A 382 26.65 -12.06 12.45
C ALA A 382 27.80 -12.79 13.17
N GLN A 383 27.61 -13.17 14.44
CA GLN A 383 28.53 -14.01 15.24
C GLN A 383 28.22 -15.50 15.06
#